data_AF-A0A1U7CWM6-F1
#
_entry.id   AF-A0A1U7CWM6-F1
#
_cell.length_a   1.000
_cell.length_b   1.000
_cell.length_c   1.000
_cell.angle_alpha   90.00
_cell.angle_beta   90.00
_cell.angle_gamma   90.00
#
_symmetry.space_group_name_H-M   'P 1'
#
loop_
_entity.id
_entity.type
_entity.pdbx_description
1 polymer ?
#
loop_
_entity_poly.entity_id
_entity_poly.type
_entity_poly.pdbx_seq_one_letter_code
_entity_poly.pdbx_strand_id
1 'polypeptide(L)'
;MPTFDPDLDIPRASAQNPYGESVAEYQRVLANPLPAVVGLVGAWAVLCYSLRVRNLPLFLIALILTALCPFLIQYHCLDCGRTDFAFRSRRHACAETLRRWRLGEPATRKPPRLRTQVKAWIWSLFVAVLIYAILAGGGR
;
A
#
# COMPACT_ATOMS: atom_id res chain seq x y z
N MET A 1 33.44 5.97 40.66
CA MET A 1 32.17 6.68 40.36
C MET A 1 32.28 7.19 38.93
N PRO A 2 31.35 6.89 38.02
CA PRO A 2 31.40 7.45 36.67
C PRO A 2 31.20 8.97 36.75
N THR A 3 32.16 9.72 36.20
CA THR A 3 32.13 11.18 36.12
C THR A 3 31.09 11.57 35.09
N PHE A 4 30.01 12.22 35.52
CA PHE A 4 29.00 12.80 34.64
C PHE A 4 29.65 13.96 33.87
N ASP A 5 29.71 13.85 32.55
CA ASP A 5 30.30 14.84 31.67
C ASP A 5 29.18 15.55 30.90
N PRO A 6 28.78 16.78 31.28
CA PRO A 6 27.64 17.46 30.69
C PRO A 6 27.76 17.74 29.18
N ASP A 7 28.97 17.75 28.62
CA ASP A 7 29.19 17.97 27.18
C ASP A 7 29.09 16.67 26.36
N LEU A 8 29.28 15.51 27.00
CA LEU A 8 29.22 14.17 26.40
C LEU A 8 27.93 13.41 26.73
N ASP A 9 27.36 13.69 27.91
CA ASP A 9 26.10 13.16 28.43
C ASP A 9 24.91 14.07 28.10
N ILE A 10 25.01 14.84 27.00
CA ILE A 10 23.81 15.42 26.40
C ILE A 10 22.91 14.22 26.09
N PRO A 11 21.73 14.09 26.74
CA PRO A 11 20.81 13.02 26.38
C PRO A 11 20.58 13.23 24.90
N ARG A 12 21.06 12.28 24.06
CA ARG A 12 20.82 12.31 22.62
C ARG A 12 19.34 12.53 22.51
N ALA A 13 18.95 13.77 22.21
CA ALA A 13 17.57 14.16 22.21
C ALA A 13 16.96 13.15 21.27
N SER A 14 16.17 12.23 21.83
CA SER A 14 15.45 11.26 21.05
C SER A 14 14.82 12.14 19.99
N ALA A 15 15.24 11.97 18.73
CA ALA A 15 15.00 12.95 17.67
C ALA A 15 13.52 12.90 17.33
N GLN A 16 12.68 13.25 18.29
CA GLN A 16 11.26 13.34 18.26
C GLN A 16 11.01 14.58 17.47
N ASN A 17 10.32 14.37 16.36
CA ASN A 17 9.74 15.44 15.61
C ASN A 17 9.06 16.43 16.59
N PRO A 18 9.35 17.74 16.50
CA PRO A 18 8.75 18.76 17.37
C PRO A 18 7.21 18.78 17.33
N TYR A 19 6.60 18.16 16.30
CA TYR A 19 5.15 18.06 16.12
C TYR A 19 4.54 16.74 16.59
N GLY A 20 5.34 15.78 17.07
CA GLY A 20 4.84 14.45 17.51
C GLY A 20 4.27 13.59 16.38
N GLU A 21 4.42 14.01 15.11
CA GLU A 21 3.92 13.29 13.94
C GLU A 21 4.73 12.00 13.70
N SER A 22 4.04 10.96 13.22
CA SER A 22 4.67 9.68 12.94
C SER A 22 5.53 9.76 11.67
N VAL A 23 6.65 9.01 11.63
CA VAL A 23 7.52 8.91 10.45
C VAL A 23 6.72 8.52 9.19
N ALA A 24 5.65 7.74 9.35
CA ALA A 24 4.77 7.31 8.26
C ALA A 24 4.08 8.47 7.52
N GLU A 25 3.94 9.66 8.14
CA GLU A 25 3.31 10.83 7.53
C GLU A 25 4.26 11.60 6.60
N TYR A 26 5.57 11.38 6.73
CA TYR A 26 6.62 11.98 5.90
C TYR A 26 7.04 11.07 4.73
N GLN A 27 6.52 9.84 4.69
CA GLN A 27 6.77 8.89 3.61
C GLN A 27 6.10 9.33 2.31
N ARG A 28 6.88 9.40 1.23
CA ARG A 28 6.34 9.56 -0.13
C ARG A 28 6.21 8.21 -0.80
N VAL A 29 5.03 7.59 -0.65
CA VAL A 29 4.73 6.26 -1.21
C VAL A 29 3.62 6.31 -2.24
N LEU A 30 3.77 5.52 -3.29
CA LEU A 30 2.76 5.30 -4.33
C LEU A 30 2.25 3.85 -4.25
N ALA A 31 0.94 3.66 -4.21
CA ALA A 31 0.32 2.35 -4.28
C ALA A 31 0.40 1.79 -5.71
N ASN A 32 0.89 0.56 -5.85
CA ASN A 32 0.85 -0.21 -7.09
C ASN A 32 -0.11 -1.40 -6.93
N PRO A 33 -1.35 -1.30 -7.44
CA PRO A 33 -2.33 -2.38 -7.37
C PRO A 33 -2.24 -3.35 -8.55
N LEU A 34 -1.36 -3.12 -9.55
CA LEU A 34 -1.31 -3.95 -10.76
C LEU A 34 -1.15 -5.44 -10.47
N PRO A 35 -0.27 -5.89 -9.55
CA PRO A 35 -0.16 -7.32 -9.23
C PRO A 35 -1.47 -7.90 -8.67
N ALA A 36 -2.21 -7.12 -7.87
CA ALA A 36 -3.51 -7.52 -7.35
C ALA A 36 -4.57 -7.63 -8.45
N VAL A 37 -4.59 -6.68 -9.41
CA VAL A 37 -5.50 -6.71 -10.55
C VAL A 37 -5.23 -7.93 -11.45
N VAL A 38 -3.96 -8.21 -11.77
CA VAL A 38 -3.58 -9.40 -12.55
C VAL A 38 -3.99 -10.67 -11.81
N GLY A 39 -3.76 -10.74 -10.50
CA GLY A 39 -4.21 -11.84 -9.65
C GLY A 39 -5.73 -12.04 -9.70
N LEU A 40 -6.51 -10.95 -9.64
CA LEU A 40 -7.98 -10.99 -9.71
C LEU A 40 -8.47 -11.50 -11.06
N VAL A 41 -7.86 -11.07 -12.16
CA VAL A 41 -8.20 -11.58 -13.50
C VAL A 41 -7.93 -13.08 -13.60
N GLY A 42 -6.79 -13.54 -13.08
CA GLY A 42 -6.47 -14.97 -12.99
C GLY A 42 -7.49 -15.75 -12.15
N ALA A 43 -7.80 -15.26 -10.94
CA ALA A 43 -8.78 -15.87 -10.06
C ALA A 43 -10.18 -15.93 -10.69
N TRP A 44 -10.59 -14.87 -11.41
CA TRP A 44 -11.84 -14.84 -12.17
C TRP A 44 -11.86 -15.90 -13.28
N ALA A 45 -10.78 -16.07 -14.04
CA ALA A 45 -10.70 -17.11 -15.06
C ALA A 45 -10.84 -18.52 -14.46
N VAL A 46 -10.17 -18.79 -13.33
CA VAL A 46 -10.31 -20.06 -12.59
C VAL A 46 -11.73 -20.24 -12.07
N LEU A 47 -12.37 -19.18 -11.55
CA LEU A 47 -13.76 -19.21 -11.11
C LEU A 47 -14.70 -19.60 -12.25
N CYS A 48 -14.63 -18.90 -13.39
CA CYS A 48 -15.44 -19.20 -14.58
C CYS A 48 -15.23 -20.63 -15.06
N TYR A 49 -13.98 -21.10 -15.08
CA TYR A 49 -13.65 -22.48 -15.44
C TYR A 49 -14.27 -23.48 -14.47
N SER A 50 -14.11 -23.26 -13.16
CA SER A 50 -14.63 -24.14 -12.10
C SER A 50 -16.14 -24.31 -12.17
N LEU A 51 -16.87 -23.23 -12.48
CA LEU A 51 -18.33 -23.25 -12.66
C LEU A 51 -18.72 -24.03 -13.90
N ARG A 52 -17.97 -23.88 -15.00
CA ARG A 52 -18.21 -24.62 -16.25
C ARG A 52 -18.03 -26.12 -16.08
N VAL A 53 -16.99 -26.56 -15.37
CA VAL A 53 -16.72 -27.99 -15.11
C VAL A 53 -17.40 -28.53 -13.85
N ARG A 54 -18.14 -27.69 -13.12
CA ARG A 54 -18.81 -28.01 -11.85
C ARG A 54 -17.87 -28.64 -10.80
N ASN A 55 -16.64 -28.12 -10.71
CA ASN A 55 -15.61 -28.66 -9.83
C ASN A 55 -15.49 -27.81 -8.56
N LEU A 56 -16.01 -28.34 -7.44
CA LEU A 56 -16.04 -27.65 -6.15
C LEU A 56 -14.64 -27.32 -5.59
N PRO A 57 -13.64 -28.24 -5.61
CA PRO A 57 -12.28 -27.89 -5.21
C PRO A 57 -11.69 -26.69 -5.95
N LEU A 58 -11.84 -26.63 -7.28
CA LEU A 58 -11.36 -25.51 -8.08
C LEU A 58 -12.08 -24.20 -7.74
N PHE A 59 -13.39 -24.28 -7.47
CA PHE A 59 -14.16 -23.15 -7.02
C PHE A 59 -13.63 -22.58 -5.69
N LEU A 60 -13.34 -23.45 -4.71
CA LEU A 60 -12.74 -23.04 -3.43
C LEU A 60 -11.35 -22.41 -3.62
N ILE A 61 -10.52 -22.98 -4.51
CA ILE A 61 -9.23 -22.40 -4.87
C ILE A 61 -9.40 -20.99 -5.45
N ALA A 62 -10.36 -20.79 -6.36
CA ALA A 62 -10.63 -19.47 -6.95
C ALA A 62 -11.04 -18.43 -5.89
N LEU A 63 -11.86 -18.83 -4.90
CA LEU A 63 -12.23 -17.95 -3.78
C LEU A 63 -11.02 -17.58 -2.92
N ILE A 64 -10.16 -18.55 -2.60
CA ILE A 64 -8.93 -18.31 -1.82
C ILE A 64 -8.01 -17.35 -2.60
N LEU A 65 -7.79 -17.59 -3.89
CA LEU A 65 -6.98 -16.71 -4.74
C LEU A 65 -7.53 -15.28 -4.75
N THR A 66 -8.85 -15.14 -4.89
CA THR A 66 -9.53 -13.83 -4.84
C THR A 66 -9.28 -13.13 -3.49
N ALA A 67 -9.39 -13.86 -2.37
CA ALA A 67 -9.16 -13.32 -1.03
C ALA A 67 -7.69 -12.93 -0.78
N LEU A 68 -6.73 -13.56 -1.47
CA LEU A 68 -5.31 -13.25 -1.36
C LEU A 68 -4.88 -12.04 -2.19
N CYS A 69 -5.62 -11.68 -3.24
CA CYS A 69 -5.26 -10.58 -4.14
C CYS A 69 -5.02 -9.22 -3.45
N PRO A 70 -5.79 -8.79 -2.43
CA PRO A 70 -5.51 -7.55 -1.70
C PRO A 70 -4.11 -7.50 -1.06
N PHE A 71 -3.52 -8.65 -0.71
CA PHE A 71 -2.17 -8.74 -0.15
C PHE A 71 -1.07 -8.55 -1.19
N LEU A 72 -1.41 -8.62 -2.48
CA LEU A 72 -0.49 -8.36 -3.59
C LEU A 72 -0.34 -6.87 -3.90
N ILE A 73 -1.11 -5.99 -3.25
CA ILE A 73 -0.93 -4.55 -3.42
C ILE A 73 0.47 -4.18 -2.91
N GLN A 74 1.26 -3.55 -3.77
CA GLN A 74 2.61 -3.09 -3.46
C GLN A 74 2.59 -1.58 -3.17
N TYR A 75 3.61 -1.11 -2.46
CA TYR A 75 3.97 0.31 -2.43
C TYR A 75 5.31 0.50 -3.11
N HIS A 76 5.51 1.68 -3.68
CA HIS A 76 6.76 2.15 -4.24
C HIS A 76 7.17 3.44 -3.52
N CYS A 77 8.38 3.48 -2.96
CA CYS A 77 8.91 4.67 -2.30
C CYS A 77 9.53 5.61 -3.33
N LEU A 78 9.01 6.84 -3.42
CA LEU A 78 9.47 7.84 -4.38
C LEU A 78 10.85 8.43 -4.04
N ASP A 79 11.35 8.19 -2.82
CA ASP A 79 12.62 8.73 -2.36
C ASP A 79 13.80 7.80 -2.62
N CYS A 80 13.63 6.50 -2.36
CA CYS A 80 14.70 5.49 -2.52
C CYS A 80 14.40 4.44 -3.58
N GLY A 81 13.24 4.50 -4.25
CA GLY A 81 12.83 3.54 -5.28
C GLY A 81 12.45 2.15 -4.76
N ARG A 82 12.47 1.91 -3.44
CA ARG A 82 12.14 0.59 -2.87
C ARG A 82 10.68 0.24 -3.12
N THR A 83 10.45 -0.98 -3.61
CA THR A 83 9.12 -1.57 -3.78
C THR A 83 8.96 -2.74 -2.82
N ASP A 84 7.84 -2.81 -2.10
CA ASP A 84 7.51 -3.91 -1.18
C ASP A 84 5.98 -3.94 -0.97
N PHE A 85 5.45 -4.85 -0.16
CA PHE A 85 4.01 -4.98 0.04
C PHE A 85 3.41 -3.83 0.86
N ALA A 86 2.22 -3.38 0.47
CA ALA A 86 1.55 -2.22 1.05
C ALA A 86 1.35 -2.32 2.58
N PHE A 87 1.11 -3.52 3.12
CA PHE A 87 0.99 -3.72 4.57
C PHE A 87 2.30 -3.48 5.33
N ARG A 88 3.46 -3.59 4.66
CA ARG A 88 4.79 -3.32 5.23
C ARG A 88 5.22 -1.86 5.09
N SER A 89 4.48 -1.04 4.35
CA SER A 89 4.81 0.38 4.11
C SER A 89 5.10 1.17 5.39
N ARG A 90 4.33 0.93 6.45
CA ARG A 90 4.49 1.61 7.75
C ARG A 90 5.84 1.39 8.41
N ARG A 91 6.53 0.29 8.08
CA ARG A 91 7.85 -0.04 8.63
C ARG A 91 9.01 0.53 7.79
N HIS A 92 8.72 1.08 6.62
CA HIS A 92 9.74 1.60 5.73
C HIS A 92 10.19 3.01 6.15
N ALA A 93 11.47 3.21 6.42
CA ALA A 93 12.02 4.54 6.65
C ALA A 93 13.35 4.66 5.91
N CYS A 94 13.37 5.41 4.80
CA CYS A 94 14.60 5.72 4.10
C CYS A 94 15.29 6.94 4.73
N ALA A 95 16.58 7.13 4.45
CA ALA A 95 17.37 8.24 4.98
C ALA A 95 16.73 9.60 4.68
N GLU A 96 16.17 9.77 3.49
CA GLU A 96 15.51 11.01 3.07
C GLU A 96 14.17 11.24 3.80
N THR A 97 13.38 10.19 4.04
CA THR A 97 12.16 10.29 4.88
C THR A 97 12.54 10.68 6.32
N LEU A 98 13.59 10.07 6.87
CA LEU A 98 14.09 10.39 8.21
C LEU A 98 14.63 11.83 8.29
N ARG A 99 15.32 12.31 7.24
CA ARG A 99 15.81 13.69 7.15
C ARG A 99 14.65 14.69 7.26
N ARG A 100 13.59 14.51 6.47
CA ARG A 100 12.41 15.39 6.51
C ARG A 100 11.66 15.32 7.83
N TRP A 101 11.51 14.11 8.39
CA TRP A 101 10.86 13.92 9.68
C TRP A 101 11.63 14.63 10.81
N ARG A 102 12.96 14.59 10.80
CA ARG A 102 13.81 15.32 11.76
C ARG A 102 13.76 16.84 11.57
N LEU A 103 13.73 17.31 10.33
CA LEU A 103 13.70 18.74 10.01
C LEU A 103 12.30 19.36 10.09
N GLY A 104 11.25 18.55 10.28
CA GLY A 104 9.86 19.02 10.28
C GLY A 104 9.44 19.62 8.93
N GLU A 105 10.18 19.36 7.85
CA GLU A 105 9.93 19.95 6.54
C GLU A 105 8.63 19.37 5.95
N PRO A 106 7.59 20.19 5.72
CA PRO A 106 6.43 19.73 5.00
C PRO A 106 6.85 19.42 3.56
N ALA A 107 6.67 18.17 3.13
CA ALA A 107 6.89 17.79 1.75
C ALA A 107 6.09 18.72 0.81
N THR A 108 6.79 19.43 -0.08
CA THR A 108 6.22 20.41 -1.04
C THR A 108 5.09 19.84 -1.90
N ARG A 109 5.11 18.52 -2.14
CA ARG A 109 3.97 17.73 -2.61
C ARG A 109 3.82 16.53 -1.69
N LYS A 110 2.77 16.52 -0.87
CA LYS A 110 2.38 15.34 -0.08
C LYS A 110 1.52 14.44 -0.99
N PRO A 111 2.02 13.29 -1.48
CA PRO A 111 1.14 12.33 -2.13
C PRO A 111 0.02 11.94 -1.15
N PRO A 112 -1.20 11.65 -1.64
CA PRO A 112 -2.30 11.21 -0.78
C PRO A 112 -1.87 9.99 0.03
N ARG A 113 -2.38 9.84 1.26
CA ARG A 113 -2.04 8.70 2.12
C ARG A 113 -2.27 7.38 1.38
N LEU A 114 -1.40 6.38 1.60
CA LEU A 114 -1.51 5.07 0.94
C LEU A 114 -2.91 4.46 1.04
N ARG A 115 -3.57 4.59 2.21
CA ARG A 115 -4.96 4.16 2.42
C ARG A 115 -5.94 4.86 1.48
N THR A 116 -5.78 6.16 1.27
CA THR A 116 -6.61 6.95 0.36
C THR A 116 -6.38 6.54 -1.09
N GLN A 117 -5.12 6.29 -1.49
CA GLN A 117 -4.79 5.78 -2.81
C GLN A 117 -5.45 4.41 -3.07
N VAL A 118 -5.35 3.48 -2.10
CA VAL A 118 -5.99 2.16 -2.22
C VAL A 118 -7.52 2.28 -2.30
N LYS A 119 -8.14 3.14 -1.48
CA LYS A 119 -9.59 3.40 -1.57
C LYS A 119 -10.00 3.97 -2.93
N ALA A 120 -9.25 4.95 -3.44
CA ALA A 120 -9.50 5.53 -4.75
C ALA A 120 -9.41 4.44 -5.84
N TRP A 121 -8.42 3.56 -5.77
CA TRP A 121 -8.29 2.42 -6.68
C TRP A 121 -9.47 1.45 -6.61
N ILE A 122 -9.94 1.10 -5.40
CA ILE A 122 -11.11 0.22 -5.22
C ILE A 122 -12.34 0.87 -5.85
N TRP A 123 -12.57 2.17 -5.62
CA TRP A 123 -13.68 2.90 -6.22
C TRP A 123 -13.58 2.97 -7.75
N SER A 124 -12.40 3.29 -8.29
CA SER A 124 -12.17 3.30 -9.73
C SER A 124 -12.44 1.94 -10.36
N LEU A 125 -12.00 0.84 -9.73
CA LEU A 125 -12.24 -0.51 -10.20
C LEU A 125 -13.73 -0.89 -10.13
N PHE A 126 -14.41 -0.53 -9.04
CA PHE A 126 -15.85 -0.73 -8.91
C PHE A 126 -16.64 0.02 -10.00
N VAL A 127 -16.33 1.29 -10.23
CA VAL A 127 -16.96 2.11 -11.28
C VAL A 127 -16.68 1.51 -12.66
N ALA A 128 -15.44 1.08 -12.94
CA ALA A 128 -15.09 0.44 -14.20
C ALA A 128 -15.88 -0.85 -14.44
N VAL A 129 -16.03 -1.70 -13.42
CA VAL A 129 -16.84 -2.92 -13.47
C VAL A 129 -18.32 -2.60 -13.68
N LEU A 130 -18.84 -1.58 -13.00
CA LEU A 130 -20.24 -1.15 -13.15
C LEU A 130 -20.52 -0.66 -14.58
N ILE A 131 -19.66 0.20 -15.12
CA ILE A 131 -19.76 0.69 -16.50
C ILE A 131 -19.70 -0.48 -17.48
N TYR A 132 -18.72 -1.38 -17.30
CA TYR A 132 -18.62 -2.58 -18.13
C TYR A 132 -19.89 -3.43 -18.07
N ALA A 133 -20.46 -3.66 -16.89
CA ALA A 133 -21.68 -4.43 -16.72
C ALA A 133 -22.89 -3.77 -17.39
N ILE A 134 -23.02 -2.44 -17.33
CA ILE A 134 -24.07 -1.68 -18.03
C ILE A 134 -23.92 -1.83 -19.54
N LEU A 135 -22.71 -1.65 -20.08
CA LEU A 135 -22.44 -1.76 -21.51
C LEU A 135 -22.63 -3.20 -22.03
N ALA A 136 -22.19 -4.20 -21.27
CA ALA A 136 -22.34 -5.61 -21.62
C ALA A 136 -23.77 -6.13 -21.41
N GLY A 137 -24.52 -5.56 -20.47
CA GLY A 137 -25.90 -5.92 -20.15
C GLY A 137 -26.94 -5.23 -21.03
N GLY A 138 -26.68 -4.00 -21.49
CA GLY A 138 -27.56 -3.23 -22.35
C GLY A 138 -27.53 -3.59 -23.84
N GLY A 139 -26.68 -4.53 -24.24
CA GLY A 139 -26.57 -5.05 -25.61
C GLY A 139 -27.38 -6.32 -25.88
N ARG A 140 -28.33 -6.68 -25.01
CA ARG A 140 -29.31 -7.76 -25.24
C ARG A 140 -30.69 -7.20 -25.46
#